data_AF-A0A445C7D1-F1
#
_entry.id   AF-A0A445C7D1-F1
#
_cell.length_a   1.000
_cell.length_b   1.000
_cell.length_c   1.000
_cell.angle_alpha   90.00
_cell.angle_beta   90.00
_cell.angle_gamma   90.00
#
_symmetry.space_group_name_H-M   'P 1'
#
loop_
_entity.id
_entity.type
_entity.pdbx_description
1 polymer ?
#
loop_
_entity_poly.entity_id
_entity_poly.type
_entity_poly.pdbx_seq_one_letter_code
_entity_poly.pdbx_strand_id
1 'polypeptide(L)'
;MEGLRQIWCQQHRSLSQLLFLRSISSKIFVKGLAFSTTKEKLAEAFSEYGNVLNADIVLNKAKNRSKGFGYVTFAKEEEARKAQMAMNGKARI
;
A
#
# COMPACT_ATOMS: atom_id res chain seq x y z
N MET A 1 -0.78 -32.80 43.99
CA MET A 1 -1.93 -32.17 43.31
C MET A 1 -1.83 -30.65 43.40
N GLU A 2 -0.85 -30.01 42.76
CA GLU A 2 -0.79 -28.55 42.52
C GLU A 2 0.26 -28.40 41.39
N GLY A 3 0.07 -27.81 40.23
CA GLY A 3 -0.98 -26.99 39.68
C GLY A 3 -0.36 -26.41 38.41
N LEU A 4 -0.77 -26.94 37.24
CA LEU A 4 -0.49 -26.35 35.94
C LEU A 4 -0.89 -24.86 35.95
N ARG A 5 0.09 -23.97 36.01
CA ARG A 5 -0.01 -22.57 35.59
C ARG A 5 1.05 -22.39 34.52
N GLN A 6 0.80 -22.89 33.31
CA GLN A 6 0.29 -22.05 32.22
C GLN A 6 1.20 -20.82 32.08
N ILE A 7 2.21 -20.84 31.20
CA ILE A 7 2.05 -20.73 29.74
C ILE A 7 0.99 -19.66 29.45
N TRP A 8 1.44 -18.53 28.89
CA TRP A 8 0.65 -17.40 28.38
C TRP A 8 0.24 -16.31 29.37
N CYS A 9 1.04 -15.24 29.41
CA CYS A 9 0.50 -13.89 29.31
C CYS A 9 1.63 -12.92 28.89
N GLN A 10 2.16 -13.11 27.68
CA GLN A 10 2.91 -12.06 26.97
C GLN A 10 1.93 -10.97 26.49
N GLN A 11 1.09 -10.49 27.41
CA GLN A 11 -0.06 -9.64 27.13
C GLN A 11 0.29 -8.19 27.44
N HIS A 12 1.30 -7.65 26.75
CA HIS A 12 1.36 -6.22 26.45
C HIS A 12 2.33 -5.88 25.30
N ARG A 13 2.31 -6.65 24.21
CA ARG A 13 2.63 -6.08 22.89
C ARG A 13 1.32 -5.61 22.30
N SER A 14 1.11 -4.30 22.42
CA SER A 14 0.02 -3.57 21.77
C SER A 14 -0.29 -4.13 20.39
N LEU A 15 -1.54 -4.59 20.20
CA LEU A 15 -2.08 -5.08 18.93
C LEU A 15 -2.01 -4.03 17.81
N SER A 16 -1.65 -2.78 18.14
CA SER A 16 -1.37 -1.71 17.19
C SER A 16 -0.06 -1.90 16.42
N GLN A 17 0.90 -2.67 16.92
CA GLN A 17 2.22 -2.80 16.28
C GLN A 17 2.31 -3.95 15.27
N LEU A 18 1.33 -4.86 15.25
CA LEU A 18 1.19 -5.89 14.21
C LEU A 18 0.60 -5.32 12.90
N LEU A 19 -0.12 -4.19 12.97
CA LEU A 19 -0.45 -3.40 11.77
C LEU A 19 0.78 -2.71 11.16
N PHE A 20 1.85 -2.52 11.94
CA PHE A 20 3.10 -1.89 11.50
C PHE A 20 4.06 -2.86 10.79
N LEU A 21 3.82 -4.17 10.93
CA LEU A 21 4.49 -5.25 10.18
C LEU A 21 3.72 -5.64 8.91
N ARG A 22 2.76 -4.81 8.46
CA ARG A 22 2.28 -4.92 7.07
C ARG A 22 3.46 -4.61 6.17
N SER A 23 4.13 -5.69 5.78
CA SER A 23 5.35 -5.70 5.01
C SER A 23 5.26 -4.72 3.83
N ILE A 24 6.32 -3.94 3.64
CA ILE A 24 6.57 -3.13 2.42
C ILE A 24 6.30 -3.93 1.14
N SER A 25 6.37 -5.26 1.20
CA SER A 25 5.87 -6.21 0.20
C SER A 25 4.59 -5.80 -0.53
N SER A 26 3.62 -5.16 0.13
CA SER A 26 2.35 -4.79 -0.52
C SER A 26 2.34 -3.37 -1.08
N LYS A 27 3.45 -2.62 -1.00
CA LYS A 27 3.57 -1.24 -1.48
C LYS A 27 4.29 -1.20 -2.83
N ILE A 28 3.63 -0.62 -3.82
CA ILE A 28 4.17 -0.44 -5.17
C ILE A 28 4.44 1.04 -5.47
N PHE A 29 5.43 1.29 -6.31
CA PHE A 29 5.75 2.61 -6.84
C PHE A 29 5.21 2.75 -8.27
N VAL A 30 4.49 3.84 -8.53
CA VAL A 30 3.87 4.12 -9.81
C VAL A 30 4.49 5.40 -10.38
N LYS A 31 5.09 5.29 -11.57
CA LYS A 31 5.69 6.41 -12.31
C LYS A 31 4.95 6.64 -13.63
N GLY A 32 4.98 7.88 -14.12
CA GLY A 32 4.35 8.23 -15.40
C GLY A 32 2.87 8.58 -15.29
N LEU A 33 2.43 9.03 -14.10
CA LEU A 33 1.08 9.55 -13.89
C LEU A 33 0.94 10.91 -14.59
N ALA A 34 -0.19 11.14 -15.24
CA ALA A 34 -0.52 12.46 -15.76
C ALA A 34 -0.64 13.47 -14.61
N PHE A 35 -0.35 14.74 -14.89
CA PHE A 35 -0.45 15.80 -13.89
C PHE A 35 -1.88 16.00 -13.36
N SER A 36 -2.88 15.57 -14.15
CA SER A 36 -4.30 15.58 -13.81
C SER A 36 -4.77 14.31 -13.07
N THR A 37 -3.89 13.32 -12.89
CA THR A 37 -4.25 12.09 -12.18
C THR A 37 -4.29 12.36 -10.69
N THR A 38 -5.46 12.09 -10.10
CA THR A 38 -5.72 12.23 -8.66
C THR A 38 -5.54 10.90 -7.96
N LYS A 39 -5.40 10.95 -6.63
CA LYS A 39 -5.32 9.75 -5.79
C LYS A 39 -6.51 8.80 -5.99
N GLU A 40 -7.69 9.36 -6.28
CA GLU A 40 -8.92 8.60 -6.53
C GLU A 40 -8.82 7.83 -7.84
N LYS A 41 -8.41 8.49 -8.93
CA LYS A 41 -8.21 7.81 -10.22
C LYS A 41 -7.11 6.76 -10.15
N LEU A 42 -6.06 7.03 -9.36
CA LEU A 42 -5.02 6.05 -9.07
C LEU A 42 -5.62 4.85 -8.32
N ALA A 43 -6.32 5.07 -7.21
CA ALA A 43 -6.94 3.98 -6.45
C ALA A 43 -7.93 3.17 -7.31
N GLU A 44 -8.76 3.83 -8.12
CA GLU A 44 -9.72 3.18 -9.00
C GLU A 44 -9.03 2.31 -10.06
N ALA A 45 -8.03 2.84 -10.76
CA ALA A 45 -7.25 2.07 -11.73
C ALA A 45 -6.55 0.86 -11.11
N PHE A 46 -6.11 0.98 -9.86
CA PHE A 46 -5.43 -0.11 -9.14
C PHE A 46 -6.40 -1.06 -8.42
N SER A 47 -7.66 -0.66 -8.22
CA SER A 47 -8.70 -1.48 -7.58
C SER A 47 -9.11 -2.70 -8.41
N GLU A 48 -8.85 -2.68 -9.72
CA GLU A 48 -9.07 -3.85 -10.61
C GLU A 48 -8.14 -5.03 -10.26
N TYR A 49 -6.94 -4.73 -9.73
CA TYR A 49 -5.93 -5.75 -9.43
C TYR A 49 -6.03 -6.29 -8.00
N GLY A 50 -6.74 -5.60 -7.12
CA GLY A 50 -6.94 -6.01 -5.74
C GLY A 50 -7.36 -4.88 -4.81
N ASN A 51 -7.39 -5.16 -3.51
CA ASN A 51 -7.84 -4.21 -2.50
C ASN A 51 -6.76 -3.18 -2.16
N VAL A 52 -6.93 -1.95 -2.65
CA VAL A 52 -6.06 -0.81 -2.36
C VAL A 52 -6.36 -0.29 -0.96
N LEU A 53 -5.38 -0.36 -0.06
CA LEU A 53 -5.47 0.22 1.28
C LEU A 53 -5.18 1.72 1.27
N ASN A 54 -4.21 2.14 0.44
CA ASN A 54 -3.80 3.54 0.42
C ASN A 54 -3.20 3.92 -0.93
N ALA A 55 -3.50 5.12 -1.40
CA ALA A 55 -2.98 5.67 -2.66
C ALA A 55 -2.53 7.11 -2.43
N ASP A 56 -1.23 7.36 -2.62
CA ASP A 56 -0.59 8.63 -2.34
C ASP A 56 0.12 9.14 -3.60
N ILE A 57 -0.14 10.40 -3.97
CA ILE A 57 0.52 11.04 -5.11
C ILE A 57 1.52 12.05 -4.57
N VAL A 58 2.76 11.98 -5.06
CA VAL A 58 3.80 12.92 -4.66
C VAL A 58 3.64 14.20 -5.46
N LEU A 59 3.13 15.21 -4.77
CA LEU A 59 2.94 16.56 -5.27
C LEU A 59 4.16 17.42 -4.92
N ASN A 60 4.59 18.27 -5.84
CA ASN A 60 5.57 19.30 -5.51
C ASN A 60 4.87 20.47 -4.82
N LYS A 61 5.08 20.63 -3.50
CA LYS A 61 4.49 21.70 -2.68
C LYS A 61 4.80 23.11 -3.21
N ALA A 62 5.93 23.31 -3.88
CA ALA A 62 6.33 24.62 -4.41
C ALA A 62 5.54 25.05 -5.65
N LYS A 63 5.04 24.10 -6.46
CA LYS A 63 4.31 24.39 -7.70
C LYS A 63 2.88 23.85 -7.71
N ASN A 64 2.42 23.22 -6.63
CA ASN A 64 1.18 22.43 -6.57
C ASN A 64 1.01 21.50 -7.80
N ARG A 65 2.13 21.04 -8.37
CA ARG A 65 2.14 20.22 -9.58
C ARG A 65 2.59 18.82 -9.18
N SER A 66 1.81 17.81 -9.57
CA SER A 66 2.18 16.41 -9.43
C SER A 66 3.55 16.18 -10.05
N LYS A 67 4.45 15.46 -9.39
CA LYS A 67 5.72 15.08 -10.03
C LYS A 67 5.54 13.91 -11.03
N GLY A 68 4.31 13.49 -11.27
CA GLY A 68 3.98 12.37 -12.16
C GLY A 68 4.31 11.00 -11.57
N PHE A 69 4.37 10.90 -10.23
CA PHE A 69 4.59 9.65 -9.53
C PHE A 69 3.82 9.58 -8.20
N GLY A 70 3.56 8.36 -7.77
CA GLY A 70 2.83 8.05 -6.55
C GLY A 70 3.15 6.66 -6.02
N TYR A 71 2.52 6.33 -4.90
CA TYR A 71 2.64 5.05 -4.22
C TYR A 71 1.26 4.47 -3.99
N VAL A 72 1.13 3.17 -4.19
CA VAL A 72 -0.09 2.42 -3.89
C VAL A 72 0.25 1.30 -2.92
N THR A 73 -0.52 1.17 -1.85
CA THR A 73 -0.38 0.12 -0.84
C THR A 73 -1.58 -0.80 -0.93
N PHE A 74 -1.34 -2.08 -1.14
CA PHE A 74 -2.35 -3.12 -1.20
C PHE A 74 -2.53 -3.84 0.13
N ALA A 75 -3.65 -4.56 0.25
CA ALA A 75 -3.93 -5.41 1.39
C ALA A 75 -3.05 -6.66 1.43
N LYS A 76 -2.68 -7.20 0.27
CA LYS A 76 -1.85 -8.39 0.09
C LYS A 76 -0.70 -8.13 -0.89
N GLU A 77 0.41 -8.86 -0.70
CA GLU A 77 1.59 -8.81 -1.58
C GLU A 77 1.28 -9.33 -2.99
N GLU A 78 0.47 -10.39 -3.12
CA GLU A 78 0.11 -10.96 -4.41
C GLU A 78 -0.67 -9.95 -5.29
N GLU A 79 -1.53 -9.13 -4.68
CA GLU A 79 -2.28 -8.07 -5.38
C GLU A 79 -1.32 -6.99 -5.89
N ALA A 80 -0.36 -6.58 -5.04
CA ALA A 80 0.72 -5.67 -5.42
C ALA A 80 1.57 -6.24 -6.57
N ARG A 81 1.92 -7.53 -6.53
CA ARG A 81 2.68 -8.20 -7.59
C ARG A 81 1.91 -8.24 -8.91
N LYS A 82 0.61 -8.60 -8.87
CA LYS A 82 -0.28 -8.59 -10.05
C LYS A 82 -0.37 -7.19 -10.65
N ALA A 83 -0.64 -6.19 -9.83
CA ALA A 83 -0.69 -4.80 -10.26
C ALA A 83 0.65 -4.35 -10.89
N GLN A 84 1.77 -4.69 -10.25
CA GLN A 84 3.10 -4.38 -10.77
C GLN A 84 3.35 -5.06 -12.12
N MET A 85 3.04 -6.35 -12.27
CA MET A 85 3.21 -7.05 -13.55
C MET A 85 2.29 -6.52 -14.65
N ALA A 86 1.04 -6.20 -14.33
CA ALA A 86 0.08 -5.69 -15.29
C ALA A 86 0.36 -4.25 -15.74
N MET A 87 0.89 -3.42 -14.84
CA MET A 87 1.18 -2.00 -15.09
C MET A 87 2.62 -1.74 -15.54
N ASN A 88 3.57 -2.67 -15.29
CA ASN A 88 4.96 -2.55 -15.75
C ASN A 88 5.02 -2.68 -17.28
N GLY A 89 4.89 -1.54 -17.97
CA GLY A 89 4.89 -1.45 -19.43
C GLY A 89 3.67 -0.72 -20.02
N LYS A 90 2.57 -0.57 -19.25
CA LYS A 90 1.42 0.29 -19.62
C LYS A 90 1.67 1.73 -19.17
N ALA A 91 2.44 2.48 -19.96
CA ALA A 91 2.79 3.86 -19.67
C ALA A 91 1.72 4.84 -20.18
N ARG A 92 0.59 4.98 -19.47
CA ARG A 92 -0.21 6.24 -19.35
C ARG A 92 -1.44 6.02 -18.48
N ILE A 93 -1.48 6.68 -17.32
CA ILE A 93 -2.64 6.78 -16.41
C ILE A 93 -2.74 8.21 -15.90
#